data_AF-A0A9P9BKT1-F1
#
_entry.id   AF-A0A9P9BKT1-F1
#
_cell.length_a   1.000
_cell.length_b   1.000
_cell.length_c   1.000
_cell.angle_alpha   90.00
_cell.angle_beta   90.00
_cell.angle_gamma   90.00
#
_symmetry.space_group_name_H-M   'P 1'
#
loop_
_entity.id
_entity.type
_entity.pdbx_description
1 polymer ?
#
loop_
_entity_poly.entity_id
_entity_poly.type
_entity_poly.pdbx_seq_one_letter_code
_entity_poly.pdbx_strand_id
1 'polypeptide(L)'
;MQNPANIALIDQAYSLYRNPHPIHHPSSPEMVDFRSRVSHAVRTPIKFMGIFDTVGSRGIPRLNYDTETGFEWPEFYNNVVSTGVEKVYHALAIHDRFWIFEPCLASRDPRHTPSEKV
;
A
#
# COMPACT_ATOMS: atom_id res chain seq x y z
N MET A 1 1.49 24.93 -14.91
CA MET A 1 0.40 25.37 -14.01
C MET A 1 -0.53 24.19 -13.79
N GLN A 2 -0.67 23.70 -12.54
CA GLN A 2 -1.65 22.67 -12.22
C GLN A 2 -3.04 23.31 -12.08
N ASN A 3 -4.07 22.67 -12.64
CA ASN A 3 -5.46 23.12 -12.56
C ASN A 3 -5.94 22.99 -11.09
N PRO A 4 -6.47 24.04 -10.44
CA PRO A 4 -6.95 23.96 -9.06
C PRO A 4 -8.05 22.90 -8.85
N ALA A 5 -8.85 22.60 -9.87
CA ALA A 5 -9.82 21.49 -9.81
C ALA A 5 -9.14 20.12 -9.65
N ASN A 6 -7.94 19.94 -10.23
CA ASN A 6 -7.18 18.70 -10.11
C ASN A 6 -6.60 18.53 -8.71
N ILE A 7 -6.20 19.62 -8.05
CA ILE A 7 -5.69 19.58 -6.67
C ILE A 7 -6.80 19.11 -5.73
N ALA A 8 -8.00 19.69 -5.83
CA ALA A 8 -9.15 19.27 -5.03
C ALA A 8 -9.51 17.79 -5.25
N LEU A 9 -9.41 17.28 -6.49
CA LEU A 9 -9.65 15.87 -6.79
C LEU A 9 -8.57 14.94 -6.21
N ILE A 10 -7.30 15.38 -6.21
CA ILE A 10 -6.19 14.63 -5.59
C ILE A 10 -6.42 14.53 -4.08
N ASP A 11 -6.79 15.63 -3.41
CA ASP A 11 -7.06 15.65 -1.97
C ASP A 11 -8.28 14.79 -1.61
N GLN A 12 -9.33 14.83 -2.44
CA GLN A 12 -10.51 13.97 -2.28
C GLN A 12 -10.14 12.50 -2.43
N ALA A 13 -9.41 12.14 -3.49
CA ALA A 13 -8.96 10.76 -3.71
C ALA A 13 -8.10 10.28 -2.53
N TYR A 14 -7.13 11.07 -2.09
CA TYR A 14 -6.29 10.76 -0.94
C TYR A 14 -7.12 10.53 0.33
N SER A 15 -8.09 11.39 0.61
CA SER A 15 -8.99 11.27 1.77
C SER A 15 -9.84 10.01 1.73
N LEU A 16 -10.40 9.65 0.56
CA LEU A 16 -11.21 8.45 0.39
C LEU A 16 -10.38 7.18 0.55
N TYR A 17 -9.23 7.07 -0.14
CA TYR A 17 -8.40 5.85 -0.08
C TYR A 17 -7.71 5.65 1.28
N ARG A 18 -7.56 6.70 2.09
CA ARG A 18 -7.03 6.61 3.46
C ARG A 18 -8.11 6.25 4.48
N ASN A 19 -9.39 6.36 4.11
CA ASN A 19 -10.49 6.12 5.05
C ASN A 19 -10.65 4.61 5.31
N PRO A 20 -10.65 4.16 6.58
CA PRO A 20 -10.76 2.74 6.91
C PRO A 20 -12.18 2.17 6.76
N HIS A 21 -13.20 3.00 6.51
CA HIS A 21 -14.58 2.56 6.42
C HIS A 21 -14.80 1.63 5.21
N PRO A 22 -15.52 0.49 5.34
CA PRO A 22 -15.71 -0.47 4.25
C PRO A 22 -16.30 0.10 2.95
N ILE A 23 -17.12 1.15 3.06
CA ILE A 23 -17.69 1.85 1.89
C ILE A 23 -16.61 2.53 1.02
N HIS A 24 -15.46 2.87 1.60
CA HIS A 24 -14.35 3.48 0.89
C HIS A 24 -13.26 2.47 0.50
N HIS A 25 -13.52 1.17 0.69
CA HIS A 25 -12.59 0.14 0.23
C HIS A 25 -12.45 0.21 -1.31
N PRO A 26 -11.25 0.01 -1.91
CA PRO A 26 -11.04 0.17 -3.36
C PRO A 26 -11.98 -0.64 -4.28
N SER A 27 -12.54 -1.73 -3.74
CA SER A 27 -13.46 -2.66 -4.39
C SER A 27 -14.94 -2.39 -4.09
N SER A 28 -15.27 -1.37 -3.29
CA SER A 28 -16.66 -1.00 -3.01
C SER A 28 -17.34 -0.40 -4.25
N PRO A 29 -18.67 -0.49 -4.37
CA PRO A 29 -19.40 0.13 -5.48
C PRO A 29 -19.12 1.63 -5.60
N GLU A 30 -19.13 2.35 -4.47
CA GLU A 30 -18.86 3.80 -4.41
C GLU A 30 -17.47 4.15 -4.96
N MET A 31 -16.43 3.39 -4.57
CA MET A 31 -15.07 3.66 -5.03
C MET A 31 -14.82 3.25 -6.47
N VAL A 32 -15.54 2.24 -6.97
CA VAL A 32 -15.53 1.86 -8.38
C VAL A 32 -16.14 2.99 -9.22
N ASP A 33 -17.29 3.53 -8.81
CA ASP A 33 -17.98 4.64 -9.50
C ASP A 33 -17.24 5.97 -9.38
N PHE A 34 -16.57 6.22 -8.26
CA PHE A 34 -15.68 7.36 -8.12
C PHE A 34 -14.53 7.26 -9.12
N ARG A 35 -13.81 6.12 -9.11
CA ARG A 35 -12.65 5.90 -9.98
C ARG A 35 -13.00 5.94 -11.46
N SER A 36 -14.17 5.44 -11.87
CA SER A 36 -14.60 5.47 -13.28
C SER A 36 -14.83 6.90 -13.80
N ARG A 37 -15.24 7.83 -12.93
CA ARG A 37 -15.49 9.24 -13.29
C ARG A 37 -14.25 10.11 -13.28
N VAL A 38 -13.29 9.82 -12.39
CA VAL A 38 -12.17 10.73 -12.09
C VAL A 38 -10.79 10.17 -12.49
N SER A 39 -10.72 8.94 -12.99
CA SER A 39 -9.47 8.29 -13.38
C SER A 39 -9.57 7.69 -14.79
N HIS A 40 -8.42 7.48 -15.41
CA HIS A 40 -8.33 6.79 -16.69
C HIS A 40 -8.57 5.29 -16.51
N ALA A 41 -9.28 4.69 -17.47
CA ALA A 41 -9.58 3.25 -17.51
C ALA A 41 -8.34 2.40 -17.87
N VAL A 42 -7.31 2.46 -17.03
CA VAL A 42 -6.06 1.70 -17.17
C VAL A 42 -6.04 0.58 -16.14
N ARG A 43 -5.97 -0.67 -16.60
CA ARG A 43 -5.98 -1.85 -15.71
C ARG A 43 -4.76 -1.92 -14.79
N THR A 44 -3.56 -1.72 -15.36
CA THR A 44 -2.28 -1.70 -14.64
C THR A 44 -1.54 -0.38 -14.91
N PRO A 45 -1.93 0.71 -14.23
CA PRO A 45 -1.28 2.01 -14.43
C PRO A 45 0.20 1.99 -14.03
N ILE A 46 0.59 1.13 -13.09
CA ILE A 46 1.98 1.01 -12.63
C ILE A 46 2.62 -0.20 -13.33
N LYS A 47 3.56 0.04 -14.25
CA LYS A 47 4.21 -1.04 -15.01
C LYS A 47 5.29 -1.78 -14.23
N PHE A 48 5.96 -1.06 -13.34
CA PHE A 48 7.06 -1.60 -12.55
C PHE A 48 7.06 -0.92 -11.17
N MET A 49 7.20 -1.75 -10.15
CA MET A 49 7.41 -1.34 -8.77
C MET A 49 8.67 -2.05 -8.25
N GLY A 50 9.73 -1.29 -8.07
CA GLY A 50 10.94 -1.74 -7.40
C GLY A 50 10.87 -1.37 -5.93
N ILE A 51 11.00 -2.37 -5.07
CA ILE A 51 11.02 -2.23 -3.63
C ILE A 51 12.42 -2.64 -3.17
N PHE A 52 13.05 -1.82 -2.35
CA PHE A 52 14.34 -2.11 -1.75
C PHE A 52 14.16 -2.09 -0.24
N ASP A 53 14.57 -3.17 0.41
CA ASP A 53 14.82 -3.23 1.84
C ASP A 53 13.73 -2.55 2.68
N THR A 54 12.46 -2.87 2.40
CA THR A 54 11.37 -2.31 3.20
C THR A 54 11.39 -2.96 4.54
N VAL A 55 11.78 -2.20 5.55
CA VAL A 55 11.59 -2.61 6.93
C VAL A 55 10.11 -2.55 7.24
N GLY A 56 9.57 -3.65 7.76
CA GLY A 56 8.23 -3.61 8.33
C GLY A 56 8.30 -2.62 9.45
N SER A 57 7.45 -1.59 9.43
CA SER A 57 7.32 -0.73 10.59
C SER A 57 6.67 -1.55 11.72
N ARG A 58 7.42 -2.44 12.34
CA ARG A 58 7.59 -2.33 13.78
C ARG A 58 8.13 -0.91 13.98
N GLY A 59 7.28 0.12 13.87
CA GLY A 59 7.69 1.54 13.76
C GLY A 59 8.59 1.94 14.92
N ILE A 60 9.14 3.15 14.96
CA ILE A 60 9.89 3.62 16.15
C ILE A 60 9.11 3.21 17.41
N PRO A 61 9.65 2.32 18.24
CA PRO A 61 8.85 1.70 19.28
C PRO A 61 8.37 2.80 20.21
N ARG A 62 7.07 2.82 20.50
CA ARG A 62 6.58 3.70 21.55
C ARG A 62 6.94 3.06 22.88
N LEU A 63 7.63 3.81 23.75
CA LEU A 63 7.84 3.34 25.11
C LEU A 63 6.48 3.27 25.81
N ASN A 64 6.04 2.05 26.10
CA ASN A 64 4.84 1.79 26.89
C ASN A 64 5.24 0.93 28.09
N TYR A 65 5.34 1.58 29.26
CA TYR A 65 5.74 0.97 30.52
C TYR A 65 4.72 -0.06 31.07
N ASP A 66 3.51 -0.10 30.51
CA ASP A 66 2.44 -1.02 30.92
C ASP A 66 2.49 -2.38 30.18
N THR A 67 3.43 -2.56 29.26
CA THR A 67 3.66 -3.83 28.55
C THR A 67 4.86 -4.56 29.13
N GLU A 68 4.85 -5.90 29.20
CA GLU A 68 5.96 -6.71 29.73
C GLU A 68 7.32 -6.44 29.05
N THR A 69 7.30 -5.88 27.83
CA THR A 69 8.50 -5.58 27.04
C THR A 69 8.87 -4.10 27.00
N GLY A 70 8.03 -3.20 27.51
CA GLY A 70 8.26 -1.75 27.49
C GLY A 70 8.03 -1.07 26.14
N PHE A 71 7.60 -1.81 25.10
CA PHE A 71 7.49 -1.33 23.73
C PHE A 71 6.15 -1.68 23.09
N GLU A 72 5.48 -0.70 22.50
CA GLU A 72 4.33 -0.89 21.61
C GLU A 72 4.73 -0.57 20.18
N TRP A 73 4.49 -1.53 19.29
CA TRP A 73 4.77 -1.41 17.86
C TRP A 73 3.47 -1.10 17.12
N PRO A 74 3.37 -0.02 16.34
CA PRO A 74 2.19 0.23 15.51
C PRO A 74 2.02 -0.90 14.49
N GLU A 75 0.80 -1.44 14.38
CA GLU A 75 0.51 -2.52 13.43
C GLU A 75 0.67 -2.03 11.97
N PHE A 76 1.34 -2.85 11.17
CA PHE A 76 1.60 -2.54 9.77
C PHE A 76 0.31 -2.65 8.95
N TYR A 77 -0.02 -1.58 8.23
CA TYR A 77 -1.16 -1.55 7.31
C TYR A 77 -0.79 -2.24 6.00
N ASN A 78 -1.13 -3.53 5.91
CA ASN A 78 -1.27 -4.32 4.68
C ASN A 78 -0.05 -4.37 3.73
N ASN A 79 0.60 -5.54 3.65
CA ASN A 79 1.71 -5.81 2.73
C ASN A 79 1.28 -6.42 1.38
N VAL A 80 -0.02 -6.43 1.07
CA VAL A 80 -0.57 -6.95 -0.20
C VAL A 80 -0.50 -5.89 -1.28
N VAL A 81 0.23 -6.17 -2.35
CA VAL A 81 0.39 -5.27 -3.49
C VAL A 81 -0.87 -5.24 -4.34
N SER A 82 -1.32 -4.03 -4.68
CA SER A 82 -2.48 -3.78 -5.53
C SER A 82 -2.37 -4.41 -6.92
N THR A 83 -3.52 -4.83 -7.46
CA THR A 83 -3.70 -5.26 -8.86
C THR A 83 -3.37 -4.18 -9.88
N GLY A 84 -3.34 -2.91 -9.48
CA GLY A 84 -2.93 -1.80 -10.34
C GLY A 84 -1.45 -1.82 -10.73
N VAL A 85 -0.64 -2.69 -10.12
CA VAL A 85 0.77 -2.89 -10.43
C VAL A 85 0.94 -4.11 -11.33
N GLU A 86 1.65 -3.97 -12.44
CA GLU A 86 1.91 -5.08 -13.37
C GLU A 86 3.06 -5.97 -12.89
N LYS A 87 4.22 -5.39 -12.61
CA LYS A 87 5.42 -6.11 -12.12
C LYS A 87 5.91 -5.51 -10.80
N VAL A 88 6.21 -6.39 -9.85
CA VAL A 88 6.76 -6.02 -8.54
C VAL A 88 8.03 -6.83 -8.32
N TYR A 89 9.10 -6.15 -7.97
CA TYR A 89 10.36 -6.79 -7.58
C TYR A 89 10.80 -6.22 -6.25
N HIS A 90 11.09 -7.09 -5.29
CA HIS A 90 11.51 -6.71 -3.95
C HIS A 90 12.91 -7.26 -3.69
N ALA A 91 13.89 -6.37 -3.59
CA ALA A 91 15.27 -6.69 -3.24
C ALA A 91 15.48 -6.51 -1.74
N LEU A 92 16.01 -7.54 -1.06
CA LEU A 92 16.21 -7.57 0.39
C LEU A 92 17.69 -7.62 0.75
N ALA A 93 18.08 -6.94 1.82
CA ALA A 93 19.43 -7.05 2.38
C ALA A 93 19.59 -8.34 3.19
N ILE A 94 20.13 -9.40 2.57
CA ILE A 94 20.37 -10.68 3.25
C ILE A 94 21.39 -10.62 4.40
N HIS A 95 22.21 -9.55 4.42
CA HIS A 95 23.25 -9.34 5.42
C HIS A 95 22.80 -8.42 6.55
N ASP A 96 21.59 -7.86 6.49
CA ASP A 96 21.07 -7.14 7.63
C ASP A 96 20.78 -8.14 8.77
N ARG A 97 21.41 -7.90 9.92
CA ARG A 97 21.27 -8.73 11.13
C ARG A 97 20.65 -7.95 12.29
N PHE A 98 20.16 -6.73 12.02
CA PHE A 98 19.59 -5.88 13.04
C PHE A 98 18.12 -6.27 13.23
N TRP A 99 17.82 -6.87 14.38
CA TRP A 99 16.50 -7.48 14.66
C TRP A 99 15.31 -6.51 14.57
N ILE A 100 15.54 -5.19 14.67
CA ILE A 100 14.48 -4.18 14.52
C ILE A 100 14.17 -3.85 13.05
N PHE A 101 15.02 -4.29 12.11
CA PHE A 101 14.88 -4.08 10.67
C PHE A 101 14.42 -5.35 9.95
N GLU A 102 13.51 -6.11 10.58
CA GLU A 102 12.92 -7.27 9.93
C GLU A 102 12.25 -6.86 8.60
N PRO A 103 12.55 -7.57 7.49
CA PRO A 103 12.05 -7.20 6.18
C PRO A 103 10.54 -7.44 6.07
N CYS A 104 9.81 -6.43 5.58
CA CYS A 104 8.40 -6.53 5.23
C CYS A 104 8.22 -7.11 3.84
N LEU A 105 7.95 -8.41 3.76
CA LEU A 105 7.74 -9.05 2.47
C LEU A 105 6.47 -8.52 1.78
N ALA A 106 6.66 -7.82 0.67
CA ALA A 106 5.58 -7.53 -0.27
C ALA A 106 5.00 -8.84 -0.81
N SER A 107 3.68 -9.00 -0.67
CA SER A 107 2.96 -10.19 -1.13
C SER A 107 1.96 -9.82 -2.23
N ARG A 108 1.58 -10.78 -3.06
CA ARG A 108 0.44 -10.66 -3.97
C ARG A 108 -0.63 -11.64 -3.56
N ASP A 109 -1.87 -11.17 -3.58
CA ASP A 109 -3.01 -12.07 -3.46
C ASP A 109 -3.03 -13.00 -4.70
N PRO A 110 -2.91 -14.33 -4.51
CA PRO A 110 -2.88 -15.28 -5.63
C PRO A 110 -4.17 -15.25 -6.46
N ARG A 111 -5.30 -14.81 -5.88
CA ARG A 111 -6.59 -14.64 -6.58
C ARG A 111 -6.59 -13.49 -7.58
N HIS A 112 -5.56 -12.65 -7.56
CA HIS A 112 -5.45 -11.42 -8.31
C HIS A 112 -4.30 -11.44 -9.34
N THR A 113 -3.87 -12.64 -9.73
CA THR A 113 -2.86 -12.82 -10.78
C THR A 113 -3.32 -12.18 -12.09
N PRO A 114 -2.49 -11.36 -12.76
CA PRO A 114 -2.81 -10.90 -14.10
C PRO A 114 -2.89 -12.13 -15.00
N SER A 115 -4.01 -12.32 -15.71
CA SER A 115 -4.14 -13.35 -16.73
C SER A 115 -2.90 -13.34 -17.63
N GLU A 116 -2.34 -14.52 -17.88
CA GLU A 116 -1.18 -14.71 -18.75
C GLU A 116 -1.39 -13.92 -20.05
N LYS A 117 -0.34 -13.22 -20.46
CA LYS A 117 -0.31 -12.54 -21.76
C LYS A 117 -0.33 -13.64 -22.83
N VAL A 118 -1.40 -13.70 -23.61
CA VAL A 118 -1.43 -14.36 -24.93
C VAL A 118 -0.45 -13.64 -25.85
#